data_AF-A0A6M1S3V7-F1
#
_entry.id   AF-A0A6M1S3V7-F1
#
_cell.length_a   1.000
_cell.length_b   1.000
_cell.length_c   1.000
_cell.angle_alpha   90.00
_cell.angle_beta   90.00
_cell.angle_gamma   90.00
#
_symmetry.space_group_name_H-M   'P 1'
#
loop_
_entity.id
_entity.type
_entity.pdbx_description
1 polymer ?
#
loop_
_entity_poly.entity_id
_entity_poly.type
_entity_poly.pdbx_seq_one_letter_code
_entity_poly.pdbx_strand_id
1 'polypeptide(L)'
;MPGVVWLGGAILDRTNRLGWNVYRGLSGMLRVWVGWMMVSAVQRLGLYVGLFGLTESRVYAGAFLGWVAAAMVWFGVTVWRGRPERFLIGVWLAGLVWVLVVGACNPQGWVARVNLARAAREGRLDVRYLAGLGADAVPVIVEAWDGLSRGQRMVLEEQLLGRWRRAAGDWRSWNYARWRASRAVRALPNEAAGVGPEE
;
A
#
# COMPACT_ATOMS: atom_id res chain seq x y z
N MET A 1 9.27 37.32 31.76
CA MET A 1 9.78 36.58 30.57
C MET A 1 9.40 37.30 29.26
N PRO A 2 9.98 38.47 28.95
CA PRO A 2 9.66 39.22 27.71
C PRO A 2 10.55 38.91 26.50
N GLY A 3 11.73 38.29 26.69
CA GLY A 3 12.72 38.10 25.60
C GLY A 3 12.34 37.06 24.53
N VAL A 4 11.55 36.04 24.88
CA VAL A 4 11.16 34.97 23.94
C VAL A 4 10.14 35.46 22.92
N VAL A 5 9.24 36.37 23.32
CA VAL A 5 8.22 36.96 22.43
C VAL A 5 8.86 37.90 21.42
N TRP A 6 9.94 38.59 21.80
CA TRP A 6 10.66 39.52 20.93
C TRP A 6 11.46 38.79 19.82
N LEU A 7 12.07 37.66 20.16
CA LEU A 7 12.71 36.77 19.18
C LEU A 7 11.69 36.20 18.18
N GLY A 8 10.50 35.83 18.65
CA GLY A 8 9.41 35.39 17.78
C GLY A 8 8.95 36.49 16.81
N GLY A 9 8.78 37.72 17.31
CA GLY A 9 8.38 38.88 16.50
C GLY A 9 9.40 39.27 15.43
N ALA A 10 10.69 39.31 15.78
CA ALA A 10 11.77 39.69 14.86
C ALA A 10 12.04 38.65 13.75
N ILE A 11 11.76 37.37 14.02
CA ILE A 11 11.90 36.28 13.03
C ILE A 11 10.70 36.23 12.06
N LEU A 12 9.51 36.67 12.51
CA LEU A 12 8.27 36.70 11.70
C LEU A 12 8.06 38.01 10.95
N ASP A 13 8.85 39.05 11.23
CA ASP A 13 8.76 40.33 10.53
C ASP A 13 9.28 40.19 9.09
N ARG A 14 8.35 40.14 8.13
CA ARG A 14 8.62 39.92 6.68
C ARG A 14 9.42 41.06 6.03
N THR A 15 9.71 42.13 6.76
CA THR A 15 10.43 43.31 6.29
C THR A 15 11.95 43.16 6.35
N ASN A 16 12.48 42.21 7.14
CA ASN A 16 13.92 42.06 7.36
C ASN A 16 14.56 40.96 6.47
N ARG A 17 15.52 41.33 5.62
CA ARG A 17 16.22 40.41 4.68
C ARG A 17 16.95 39.26 5.39
N LEU A 18 17.47 39.50 6.59
CA LEU A 18 18.13 38.47 7.41
C LEU A 18 17.15 37.41 7.90
N GLY A 19 15.97 37.81 8.38
CA GLY A 19 14.92 36.89 8.86
C GLY A 19 14.40 35.97 7.75
N TRP A 20 14.22 36.53 6.55
CA TRP A 20 13.80 35.75 5.37
C TRP A 20 14.83 34.70 4.94
N ASN A 21 16.13 35.02 4.99
CA ASN A 21 17.21 34.08 4.67
C ASN A 21 17.33 32.97 5.72
N VAL A 22 17.22 33.31 7.01
CA VAL A 22 17.22 32.33 8.11
C VAL A 22 16.01 31.39 7.99
N TYR A 23 14.81 31.91 7.75
CA TYR A 23 13.61 31.11 7.54
C TYR A 23 13.77 30.14 6.34
N ARG A 24 14.32 30.60 5.21
CA ARG A 24 14.61 29.74 4.05
C ARG A 24 15.65 28.68 4.37
N GLY A 25 16.69 29.02 5.12
CA GLY A 25 17.74 28.11 5.58
C GLY A 25 17.16 26.99 6.47
N LEU A 26 16.44 27.37 7.53
CA LEU A 26 15.80 26.44 8.46
C LEU A 26 14.77 25.54 7.75
N SER A 27 13.94 26.12 6.87
CA SER A 27 12.96 25.36 6.09
C SER A 27 13.61 24.42 5.06
N GLY A 28 14.77 24.78 4.51
CA GLY A 28 15.59 23.92 3.66
C GLY A 28 16.16 22.75 4.44
N MET A 29 16.80 23.06 5.58
CA MET A 29 17.41 22.07 6.46
C MET A 29 16.38 21.05 6.97
N LEU A 30 15.21 21.51 7.43
CA LEU A 30 14.13 20.63 7.87
C LEU A 30 13.70 19.66 6.77
N ARG A 31 13.54 20.13 5.53
CA ARG A 31 13.17 19.27 4.38
C ARG A 31 14.22 18.22 4.08
N VAL A 32 15.50 18.57 4.14
CA VAL A 32 16.61 17.62 3.94
C VAL A 32 16.57 16.54 5.02
N TRP A 33 16.37 16.91 6.28
CA TRP A 33 16.26 15.97 7.39
C TRP A 33 15.05 15.05 7.27
N VAL A 34 13.88 15.59 6.91
CA VAL A 34 12.69 14.78 6.63
C VAL A 34 12.95 13.81 5.49
N GLY A 35 13.57 14.27 4.39
CA GLY A 35 13.97 13.39 3.28
C GLY A 35 14.92 12.27 3.71
N TRP A 36 15.89 12.58 4.57
CA TRP A 36 16.80 11.58 5.12
C TRP A 36 16.08 10.52 5.95
N MET A 37 15.16 10.96 6.81
CA MET A 37 14.31 10.05 7.60
C MET A 37 13.45 9.16 6.70
N MET A 38 12.92 9.70 5.59
CA MET A 38 12.15 8.91 4.62
C MET A 38 13.00 7.85 3.93
N VAL A 39 14.23 8.18 3.53
CA VAL A 39 15.16 7.20 2.93
C VAL A 39 15.42 6.05 3.91
N SER A 40 15.67 6.37 5.18
CA SER A 40 15.83 5.36 6.23
C SER A 40 14.58 4.48 6.40
N ALA A 41 13.39 5.08 6.39
CA ALA A 41 12.13 4.34 6.47
C ALA A 41 11.92 3.39 5.29
N VAL A 42 12.22 3.83 4.06
CA VAL A 42 12.13 3.01 2.84
C VAL A 42 13.11 1.84 2.88
N GLN A 43 14.35 2.08 3.30
CA GLN A 43 15.34 1.02 3.47
C GLN A 43 14.88 -0.03 4.48
N ARG A 44 14.39 0.40 5.65
CA ARG A 44 13.86 -0.50 6.68
C ARG A 44 12.68 -1.32 6.17
N LEU A 45 11.76 -0.68 5.44
CA LEU A 45 10.60 -1.36 4.85
C LEU A 45 11.05 -2.42 3.82
N GLY A 46 12.02 -2.08 2.97
CA GLY A 46 12.60 -3.00 1.98
C GLY A 46 13.25 -4.23 2.64
N LEU A 47 14.01 -4.03 3.72
CA LEU A 47 14.59 -5.13 4.50
C LEU A 47 13.50 -6.05 5.08
N TYR A 48 12.42 -5.48 5.62
CA TYR A 48 11.32 -6.30 6.15
C TYR A 48 10.58 -7.08 5.07
N VAL A 49 10.38 -6.50 3.89
CA VAL A 49 9.78 -7.21 2.76
C VAL A 49 10.68 -8.34 2.29
N GLY A 50 12.00 -8.13 2.24
CA GLY A 50 12.97 -9.17 1.88
C GLY A 50 12.97 -10.35 2.85
N LEU A 51 12.85 -10.10 4.16
CA LEU A 51 12.87 -11.16 5.17
C LEU A 51 11.52 -11.89 5.29
N PHE A 52 10.44 -11.14 5.50
CA PHE A 52 9.13 -11.68 5.88
C PHE A 52 8.15 -11.80 4.72
N GLY A 53 8.46 -11.23 3.55
CA GLY A 53 7.55 -11.18 2.42
C GLY A 53 6.66 -9.94 2.45
N LEU A 54 5.89 -9.77 1.38
CA LEU A 54 5.07 -8.58 1.20
C LEU A 54 3.74 -8.75 1.93
N THR A 55 3.39 -7.80 2.80
CA THR A 55 2.05 -7.74 3.42
C THR A 55 1.31 -6.49 3.00
N GLU A 56 -0.02 -6.54 3.09
CA GLU A 56 -0.91 -5.42 2.79
C GLU A 56 -0.54 -4.15 3.58
N SER A 57 -0.24 -4.28 4.88
CA SER A 57 0.21 -3.18 5.72
C SER A 57 1.51 -2.52 5.22
N ARG A 58 2.47 -3.32 4.71
CA ARG A 58 3.74 -2.82 4.18
C ARG A 58 3.56 -2.13 2.83
N VAL A 59 2.64 -2.62 2.00
CA VAL A 59 2.28 -1.95 0.74
C VAL A 59 1.65 -0.59 1.02
N TYR A 60 0.69 -0.50 1.94
CA TYR A 60 0.10 0.79 2.32
C TYR A 60 1.11 1.73 2.97
N ALA A 61 2.02 1.23 3.81
CA ALA A 61 3.11 2.03 4.36
C ALA A 61 4.03 2.59 3.25
N GLY A 62 4.40 1.77 2.27
CA GLY A 62 5.19 2.19 1.11
C GLY A 62 4.45 3.18 0.23
N ALA A 63 3.16 2.96 -0.03
CA ALA A 63 2.29 3.87 -0.75
C ALA A 63 2.19 5.22 -0.02
N PHE A 64 2.03 5.21 1.30
CA PHE A 64 1.99 6.44 2.10
C PHE A 64 3.33 7.19 2.05
N LEU A 65 4.46 6.49 2.16
CA LEU A 65 5.79 7.10 1.99
C LEU A 65 5.95 7.73 0.60
N GLY A 66 5.46 7.06 -0.46
CA GLY A 66 5.44 7.61 -1.82
C GLY A 66 4.60 8.88 -1.93
N TRP A 67 3.43 8.91 -1.30
CA TRP A 67 2.60 10.11 -1.24
C TRP A 67 3.28 11.27 -0.53
N VAL A 68 3.87 11.03 0.64
CA VAL A 68 4.62 12.04 1.39
C VAL A 68 5.78 12.57 0.55
N ALA A 69 6.46 11.71 -0.21
CA ALA A 69 7.57 12.11 -1.06
C ALA A 69 7.08 13.02 -2.18
N ALA A 70 5.97 12.65 -2.84
CA ALA A 70 5.33 13.47 -3.85
C ALA A 70 4.87 14.83 -3.29
N ALA A 71 4.26 14.83 -2.11
CA ALA A 71 3.84 16.05 -1.42
C ALA A 71 5.04 16.94 -1.08
N MET A 72 6.18 16.36 -0.68
CA MET A 72 7.40 17.10 -0.36
C MET A 72 8.05 17.71 -1.60
N VAL A 73 8.05 16.98 -2.73
CA VAL A 73 8.49 17.50 -4.04
C VAL A 73 7.58 18.64 -4.47
N TRP A 74 6.26 18.46 -4.38
CA TRP A 74 5.27 19.49 -4.72
C TRP A 74 5.42 20.74 -3.85
N PHE A 75 5.63 20.57 -2.54
CA PHE A 75 5.93 21.67 -1.63
C PHE A 75 7.18 22.43 -2.06
N GLY A 76 8.26 21.73 -2.43
CA GLY A 76 9.48 22.35 -2.95
C GLY A 76 9.21 23.23 -4.19
N VAL A 77 8.44 22.71 -5.14
CA VAL A 77 8.08 23.44 -6.37
C VAL A 77 7.22 24.67 -6.08
N THR A 78 6.24 24.56 -5.18
CA THR A 78 5.33 25.67 -4.84
C THR A 78 6.02 26.79 -4.07
N VAL A 79 6.91 26.45 -3.13
CA VAL A 79 7.72 27.42 -2.37
C VAL A 79 8.66 28.19 -3.30
N TRP A 80 9.30 27.51 -4.26
CA TRP A 80 10.19 28.17 -5.23
C TRP A 80 9.44 29.10 -6.19
N ARG A 81 8.13 28.87 -6.41
CA ARG A 81 7.27 29.71 -7.24
C ARG A 81 6.60 30.88 -6.50
N GLY A 82 6.85 31.03 -5.19
CA GLY A 82 6.37 32.17 -4.40
C GLY A 82 4.85 32.30 -4.24
N ARG A 83 4.09 31.21 -4.46
CA ARG A 83 2.61 31.20 -4.38
C ARG A 83 2.10 30.23 -3.32
N PRO A 84 2.24 30.55 -2.02
CA PRO A 84 1.85 29.66 -0.92
C PRO A 84 0.33 29.37 -0.92
N GLU A 85 -0.51 30.26 -1.44
CA GLU A 85 -1.97 30.06 -1.51
C GLU A 85 -2.40 28.86 -2.39
N ARG A 86 -1.60 28.44 -3.37
CA ARG A 86 -1.91 27.29 -4.24
C ARG A 86 -1.42 25.95 -3.67
N PHE A 87 -0.70 25.98 -2.55
CA PHE A 87 -0.10 24.79 -1.95
C PHE A 87 -1.16 23.79 -1.47
N LEU A 88 -2.16 24.28 -0.71
CA LEU A 88 -3.21 23.43 -0.14
C LEU A 88 -3.96 22.66 -1.23
N ILE A 89 -4.43 23.37 -2.28
CA ILE A 89 -5.16 22.75 -3.39
C ILE A 89 -4.30 21.70 -4.10
N GLY A 90 -3.01 21.98 -4.32
CA GLY A 90 -2.11 21.04 -4.99
C GLY A 90 -1.82 19.78 -4.16
N VAL A 91 -1.67 19.88 -2.84
CA VAL A 91 -1.52 18.71 -1.96
C VAL A 91 -2.79 17.87 -1.94
N TRP A 92 -3.97 18.51 -1.88
CA TRP A 92 -5.25 17.81 -1.95
C TRP A 92 -5.42 17.06 -3.27
N LEU A 93 -5.15 17.70 -4.41
CA LEU A 93 -5.20 17.06 -5.72
C LEU A 93 -4.17 15.93 -5.84
N ALA A 94 -2.95 16.12 -5.34
CA ALA A 94 -1.92 15.08 -5.32
C ALA A 94 -2.36 13.88 -4.47
N GLY A 95 -2.99 14.11 -3.31
CA GLY A 95 -3.59 13.06 -2.49
C GLY A 95 -4.70 12.30 -3.20
N LEU A 96 -5.60 13.01 -3.87
CA LEU A 96 -6.68 12.39 -4.63
C LEU A 96 -6.13 11.52 -5.78
N VAL A 97 -5.20 12.06 -6.58
CA VAL A 97 -4.54 11.33 -7.65
C VAL A 97 -3.79 10.11 -7.10
N TRP A 98 -3.11 10.26 -5.97
CA TRP A 98 -2.37 9.16 -5.37
C TRP A 98 -3.29 8.02 -4.90
N VAL A 99 -4.41 8.34 -4.23
CA VAL A 99 -5.40 7.34 -3.82
C VAL A 99 -5.96 6.60 -5.04
N LEU A 100 -6.26 7.33 -6.13
CA LEU A 100 -6.72 6.72 -7.37
C LEU A 100 -5.68 5.79 -7.99
N VAL A 101 -4.40 6.21 -8.03
CA VAL A 101 -3.30 5.40 -8.53
C VAL A 101 -3.11 4.13 -7.69
N VAL A 102 -3.07 4.27 -6.36
CA VAL A 102 -2.90 3.12 -5.44
C VAL A 102 -4.08 2.16 -5.56
N GLY A 103 -5.31 2.66 -5.62
CA GLY A 103 -6.51 1.85 -5.83
C GLY A 103 -6.48 1.12 -7.17
N ALA A 104 -6.09 1.80 -8.25
CA ALA A 104 -5.99 1.21 -9.59
C ALA A 104 -4.90 0.13 -9.69
N CYS A 105 -3.81 0.26 -8.93
CA CYS A 105 -2.73 -0.73 -8.90
C CYS A 105 -3.11 -2.08 -8.25
N ASN A 106 -4.30 -2.18 -7.63
CA ASN A 106 -4.78 -3.37 -6.93
C ASN A 106 -3.73 -3.94 -5.95
N PRO A 107 -3.55 -3.32 -4.77
CA PRO A 107 -2.53 -3.69 -3.79
C PRO A 107 -2.63 -5.17 -3.39
N GLN A 108 -3.85 -5.68 -3.23
CA GLN A 108 -4.11 -7.05 -2.77
C GLN A 108 -3.69 -8.08 -3.83
N GLY A 109 -4.02 -7.85 -5.10
CA GLY A 109 -3.55 -8.68 -6.22
C GLY A 109 -2.03 -8.62 -6.39
N TRP A 110 -1.41 -7.46 -6.17
CA TRP A 110 0.05 -7.33 -6.21
C TRP A 110 0.73 -8.10 -5.07
N VAL A 111 0.21 -8.03 -3.85
CA VAL A 111 0.69 -8.83 -2.70
C VAL A 111 0.61 -10.33 -2.99
N ALA A 112 -0.50 -10.79 -3.56
CA ALA A 112 -0.66 -12.20 -3.92
C ALA A 112 0.38 -12.64 -4.96
N ARG A 113 0.58 -11.87 -6.04
CA ARG A 113 1.58 -12.17 -7.08
C ARG A 113 2.99 -12.28 -6.52
N VAL A 114 3.41 -11.33 -5.69
CA VAL A 114 4.76 -11.30 -5.12
C VAL A 114 5.00 -12.48 -4.18
N ASN A 115 4.03 -12.82 -3.32
CA ASN A 115 4.18 -13.95 -2.40
C ASN A 115 4.15 -15.30 -3.13
N LEU A 116 3.32 -15.46 -4.16
CA LEU A 116 3.31 -16.68 -4.99
C LEU A 116 4.62 -16.84 -5.78
N ALA A 117 5.13 -15.76 -6.38
CA ALA A 117 6.41 -15.77 -7.08
C ALA A 117 7.59 -16.09 -6.14
N ARG A 118 7.53 -15.63 -4.89
CA ARG A 118 8.50 -15.96 -3.85
C ARG A 118 8.42 -17.43 -3.46
N ALA A 119 7.21 -17.97 -3.26
CA ALA A 119 7.04 -19.38 -2.91
C ALA A 119 7.54 -20.32 -3.99
N ALA A 120 7.41 -19.96 -5.27
CA ALA A 120 8.01 -20.73 -6.36
C ALA A 120 9.55 -20.81 -6.28
N ARG A 121 10.21 -19.83 -5.65
CA ARG A 121 11.68 -19.77 -5.50
C ARG A 121 12.18 -20.34 -4.17
N GLU A 122 11.49 -20.04 -3.08
CA GLU A 122 11.93 -20.33 -1.71
C GLU A 122 11.15 -21.47 -1.05
N GLY A 123 10.07 -21.97 -1.67
CA GLY A 123 9.21 -23.04 -1.15
C GLY A 123 8.35 -22.65 0.05
N ARG A 124 8.46 -21.42 0.56
CA ARG A 124 7.73 -20.93 1.73
C ARG A 124 6.53 -20.08 1.32
N LEU A 125 5.34 -20.53 1.65
CA LEU A 125 4.07 -19.84 1.38
C LEU A 125 3.19 -19.84 2.63
N ASP A 126 2.81 -18.65 3.10
CA ASP A 126 1.77 -18.53 4.13
C ASP A 126 0.39 -18.58 3.48
N VAL A 127 -0.15 -19.80 3.43
CA VAL A 127 -1.43 -20.10 2.79
C VAL A 127 -2.59 -19.42 3.53
N ARG A 128 -2.53 -19.33 4.86
CA ARG A 128 -3.58 -18.69 5.68
C ARG A 128 -3.60 -17.19 5.44
N TYR A 129 -2.43 -16.56 5.33
CA TYR A 129 -2.36 -15.16 4.95
C TYR A 129 -2.96 -14.94 3.56
N LEU A 130 -2.59 -15.75 2.57
CA LEU A 130 -3.08 -15.66 1.19
C LEU A 130 -4.59 -15.83 1.06
N ALA A 131 -5.18 -16.81 1.75
CA ALA A 131 -6.62 -17.01 1.79
C ALA A 131 -7.38 -15.87 2.47
N GLY A 132 -6.72 -15.16 3.40
CA GLY A 132 -7.25 -14.01 4.10
C GLY A 132 -7.26 -12.72 3.27
N LEU A 133 -6.56 -12.67 2.13
CA LEU A 133 -6.58 -11.51 1.25
C LEU A 133 -7.98 -11.26 0.65
N GLY A 134 -8.22 -10.02 0.25
CA GLY A 134 -9.48 -9.58 -0.35
C GLY A 134 -9.77 -10.24 -1.72
N ALA A 135 -10.98 -9.98 -2.22
CA ALA A 135 -11.50 -10.59 -3.45
C ALA A 135 -10.58 -10.44 -4.67
N ASP A 136 -9.84 -9.33 -4.73
CA ASP A 136 -8.93 -9.02 -5.83
C ASP A 136 -7.67 -9.89 -5.89
N ALA A 137 -7.34 -10.60 -4.80
CA ALA A 137 -6.25 -11.57 -4.78
C ALA A 137 -6.66 -12.93 -5.35
N VAL A 138 -7.96 -13.25 -5.31
CA VAL A 138 -8.48 -14.59 -5.64
C VAL A 138 -8.16 -15.02 -7.08
N PRO A 139 -8.35 -14.20 -8.12
CA PRO A 139 -7.99 -14.60 -9.49
C PRO A 139 -6.51 -14.96 -9.64
N VAL A 140 -5.63 -14.22 -8.95
CA VAL A 140 -4.18 -14.48 -8.97
C VAL A 140 -3.84 -15.81 -8.30
N ILE A 141 -4.52 -16.15 -7.20
CA ILE A 141 -4.35 -17.43 -6.51
C ILE A 141 -4.80 -18.59 -7.41
N VAL A 142 -5.93 -18.43 -8.08
CA VAL A 142 -6.47 -19.42 -9.02
C VAL A 142 -5.57 -19.62 -10.25
N GLU A 143 -4.96 -18.55 -10.77
CA GLU A 143 -3.98 -18.65 -11.87
C GLU A 143 -2.72 -19.44 -11.47
N ALA A 144 -2.31 -19.37 -10.21
CA ALA A 144 -1.15 -20.09 -9.69
C ALA A 144 -1.49 -21.50 -9.16
N TRP A 145 -2.75 -21.96 -9.29
CA TRP A 145 -3.29 -23.14 -8.63
C TRP A 145 -2.49 -24.42 -8.90
N ASP A 146 -2.12 -24.66 -10.16
CA ASP A 146 -1.41 -25.87 -10.57
C ASP A 146 0.03 -25.94 -10.04
N GLY A 147 0.63 -24.80 -9.73
CA GLY A 147 1.98 -24.70 -9.14
C GLY A 147 2.02 -24.93 -7.63
N LEU A 148 0.86 -25.05 -6.98
CA LEU A 148 0.77 -25.25 -5.53
C LEU A 148 0.81 -26.75 -5.17
N SER A 149 1.37 -27.05 -4.01
CA SER A 149 1.35 -28.42 -3.48
C SER A 149 -0.08 -28.83 -3.09
N ARG A 150 -0.36 -30.13 -3.08
CA ARG A 150 -1.69 -30.67 -2.73
C ARG A 150 -2.18 -30.19 -1.35
N GLY A 151 -1.29 -30.16 -0.35
CA GLY A 151 -1.62 -29.66 0.98
C GLY A 151 -1.97 -28.17 1.01
N GLN A 152 -1.31 -27.35 0.19
CA GLN A 152 -1.62 -25.92 0.05
C GLN A 152 -2.97 -25.72 -0.63
N ARG A 153 -3.26 -26.50 -1.68
CA ARG A 153 -4.54 -26.46 -2.41
C ARG A 153 -5.72 -26.80 -1.51
N MET A 154 -5.64 -27.86 -0.69
CA MET A 154 -6.71 -28.23 0.22
C MET A 154 -7.07 -27.10 1.20
N VAL A 155 -6.07 -26.46 1.81
CA VAL A 155 -6.29 -25.35 2.76
C VAL A 155 -6.89 -24.13 2.05
N LEU A 156 -6.42 -23.80 0.84
CA LEU A 156 -6.99 -22.70 0.06
C LEU A 156 -8.41 -23.00 -0.39
N GLU A 157 -8.67 -24.22 -0.84
CA GLU A 157 -9.98 -24.66 -1.34
C GLU A 157 -11.04 -24.49 -0.25
N GLU A 158 -10.79 -24.99 0.96
CA GLU A 158 -11.70 -24.87 2.09
C GLU A 158 -12.03 -23.40 2.40
N GLN A 159 -11.00 -22.55 2.51
CA GLN A 159 -11.18 -21.15 2.87
C GLN A 159 -11.80 -20.31 1.74
N LEU A 160 -11.41 -20.54 0.49
CA LEU A 160 -11.92 -19.81 -0.67
C LEU A 160 -13.35 -20.22 -1.02
N LEU A 161 -13.68 -21.52 -0.98
CA LEU A 161 -15.04 -22.00 -1.21
C LEU A 161 -15.98 -21.51 -0.10
N GLY A 162 -15.57 -21.61 1.16
CA GLY A 162 -16.37 -21.15 2.29
C GLY A 162 -16.71 -19.66 2.19
N ARG A 163 -15.74 -18.84 1.79
CA ARG A 163 -15.88 -17.38 1.75
C ARG A 163 -16.54 -16.87 0.47
N TRP A 164 -16.17 -17.38 -0.71
CA TRP A 164 -16.49 -16.74 -1.99
C TRP A 164 -17.56 -17.46 -2.81
N ARG A 165 -17.95 -18.71 -2.48
CA ARG A 165 -18.94 -19.46 -3.27
C ARG A 165 -20.31 -18.79 -3.31
N ARG A 166 -20.73 -18.17 -2.19
CA ARG A 166 -22.01 -17.44 -2.05
C ARG A 166 -21.88 -15.91 -2.09
N ALA A 167 -20.66 -15.37 -2.08
CA ALA A 167 -20.43 -13.92 -1.94
C ALA A 167 -21.00 -13.06 -3.07
N ALA A 168 -21.26 -13.63 -4.26
CA ALA A 168 -21.86 -12.90 -5.39
C ALA A 168 -23.40 -12.85 -5.38
N GLY A 169 -24.07 -13.50 -4.41
CA GLY A 169 -25.53 -13.65 -4.40
C GLY A 169 -26.31 -12.47 -3.81
N ASP A 170 -25.66 -11.59 -3.05
CA ASP A 170 -26.31 -10.46 -2.39
C ASP A 170 -26.09 -9.16 -3.18
N TRP A 171 -27.17 -8.59 -3.71
CA TRP A 171 -27.13 -7.36 -4.50
C TRP A 171 -26.66 -6.15 -3.69
N ARG A 172 -26.91 -6.13 -2.38
CA ARG A 172 -26.53 -5.01 -1.49
C ARG A 172 -25.03 -4.92 -1.27
N SER A 173 -24.34 -6.04 -1.45
CA SER A 173 -22.91 -6.17 -1.22
C SER A 173 -22.16 -6.54 -2.49
N TRP A 174 -22.81 -6.34 -3.64
CA TRP A 174 -22.24 -6.58 -4.96
C TRP A 174 -21.07 -5.64 -5.23
N ASN A 175 -19.97 -6.22 -5.71
CA ASN A 175 -18.76 -5.51 -6.15
C ASN A 175 -18.12 -6.34 -7.25
N TYR A 176 -17.63 -5.69 -8.31
CA TYR A 176 -16.94 -6.34 -9.44
C TYR A 176 -15.84 -7.31 -8.99
N ALA A 177 -15.03 -6.92 -8.01
CA ALA A 177 -13.96 -7.77 -7.44
C ALA A 177 -14.52 -9.07 -6.84
N ARG A 178 -15.63 -8.98 -6.09
CA ARG A 178 -16.29 -10.15 -5.47
C ARG A 178 -16.92 -11.05 -6.52
N TRP A 179 -17.58 -10.47 -7.52
CA TRP A 179 -18.14 -11.23 -8.63
C TRP A 179 -17.05 -12.02 -9.37
N ARG A 180 -15.92 -11.36 -9.66
CA ARG A 180 -14.76 -11.99 -10.31
C ARG A 180 -14.15 -13.10 -9.45
N ALA A 181 -14.00 -12.86 -8.15
CA ALA A 181 -13.51 -13.87 -7.19
C ALA A 181 -14.43 -15.10 -7.13
N SER A 182 -15.75 -14.90 -6.97
CA SER A 182 -16.72 -15.99 -6.97
C SER A 182 -16.71 -16.79 -8.27
N ARG A 183 -16.54 -16.12 -9.42
CA ARG A 183 -16.42 -16.78 -10.72
C ARG A 183 -15.13 -17.60 -10.83
N ALA A 184 -14.00 -17.05 -10.37
CA ALA A 184 -12.71 -17.75 -10.38
C ALA A 184 -12.73 -19.01 -9.49
N VAL A 185 -13.30 -18.91 -8.28
CA VAL A 185 -13.41 -20.05 -7.35
C VAL A 185 -14.33 -21.15 -7.90
N ARG A 186 -15.41 -20.80 -8.60
CA ARG A 186 -16.30 -21.80 -9.24
C ARG A 186 -15.64 -22.56 -10.39
N ALA A 187 -14.55 -22.02 -10.96
CA ALA A 187 -13.80 -22.67 -12.02
C ALA A 187 -12.74 -23.65 -11.50
N LEU A 188 -12.48 -23.66 -10.18
CA LEU A 188 -11.53 -24.60 -9.59
C LEU A 188 -12.08 -26.03 -9.64
N PRO A 189 -11.23 -27.04 -9.96
CA PRO A 189 -11.59 -28.43 -9.81
C PRO A 189 -11.88 -28.73 -8.33
N ASN A 190 -13.00 -29.38 -8.05
CA ASN A 190 -13.40 -29.76 -6.70
C ASN A 190 -12.58 -30.98 -6.26
N GLU A 191 -11.33 -30.77 -5.82
CA GLU A 191 -10.44 -31.86 -5.39
C GLU A 191 -10.97 -32.54 -4.11
N ALA A 192 -11.75 -31.81 -3.30
CA ALA A 192 -12.44 -32.35 -2.13
C ALA A 192 -13.51 -33.41 -2.47
N ALA A 193 -14.04 -33.45 -3.71
CA ALA A 193 -14.98 -34.50 -4.12
C ALA A 193 -14.31 -35.82 -4.53
N GLY A 194 -12.98 -35.84 -4.65
CA GLY A 194 -12.20 -37.05 -4.96
C GLY A 194 -11.80 -37.86 -3.73
N VAL A 195 -12.06 -37.37 -2.52
CA VAL A 195 -11.88 -38.13 -1.28
C VAL A 195 -13.18 -38.85 -0.97
N GLY A 196 -13.42 -39.96 -1.68
CA GLY A 196 -14.35 -40.97 -1.18
C GLY A 196 -13.82 -41.48 0.17
N PRO A 197 -14.70 -41.81 1.13
CA PRO A 197 -14.25 -42.50 2.34
C PRO A 197 -13.58 -43.80 1.88
N GLU A 198 -12.28 -43.94 2.13
CA GLU A 198 -11.63 -45.24 2.03
C GLU A 198 -12.20 -46.10 3.16
N GLU A 199 -13.04 -47.07 2.78
CA GLU A 199 -13.51 -48.17 3.63
C GLU A 199 -12.36 -49.12 3.99
#